data_AF-K2RVS7-F1
#
_entry.id   AF-K2RVS7-F1
#
_cell.length_a   1.000
_cell.length_b   1.000
_cell.length_c   1.000
_cell.angle_alpha   90.00
_cell.angle_beta   90.00
_cell.angle_gamma   90.00
#
_symmetry.space_group_name_H-M   'P 1'
#
loop_
_entity.id
_entity.type
_entity.pdbx_description
1 polymer ?
#
loop_
_entity_poly.entity_id
_entity_poly.type
_entity_poly.pdbx_seq_one_letter_code
_entity_poly.pdbx_strand_id
1 'polypeptide(L)'
;MDVKILGRTGYQIDNLIEKELIKGVKSGKELKNKVLDSLGKEVPKHFQKAYDRSLIKLLEKEKIMIVSYDPSMDSRRTKQAFKSDPLVFDSSKRLTRPDILELLKNLTKSNRAYQNIRSLFKNKLEDLKTFYFYRWSILENGTFSETPDQLEDMFSNFRFFEYIQDMITDLEEKDKEAYIRYYYVESVDEDVESYDTVWSEIQYIIDKVEERDERKRYDMSYDYDDLQIEKEKRSFEEEDYFKYDLKEIIEHMASILILLDKYKNYPNLKIWFYPFSSFQFDDIWNDVSNSYYKTYSSFDNKILTHSVYTLKIDKYGYWDDKEALKEGGYKNQLNSIKSPDKEFEHVIDIILTYPKEEKAILMGILAKGLSDESGSIQVFGEFYRKMQNVDYQKRLTTVLGLVEL
;
A
#
# COMPACT_ATOMS: atom_id res chain seq x y z
N MET A 1 -6.82 -53.48 -37.39
CA MET A 1 -7.21 -52.08 -37.17
C MET A 1 -6.03 -51.40 -36.51
N ASP A 2 -5.27 -50.63 -37.27
CA ASP A 2 -4.10 -49.92 -36.75
C ASP A 2 -4.53 -48.73 -35.90
N VAL A 3 -4.22 -48.80 -34.61
CA VAL A 3 -4.34 -47.67 -33.70
C VAL A 3 -3.17 -46.73 -33.99
N LYS A 4 -3.41 -45.64 -34.73
CA LYS A 4 -2.46 -44.52 -34.85
C LYS A 4 -2.22 -43.93 -33.45
N ILE A 5 -1.14 -44.32 -32.80
CA ILE A 5 -0.64 -43.62 -31.62
C ILE A 5 -0.01 -42.32 -32.10
N LEU A 6 -0.80 -41.23 -32.09
CA LEU A 6 -0.29 -39.88 -32.33
C LEU A 6 0.70 -39.54 -31.20
N GLY A 7 1.97 -39.41 -31.57
CA GLY A 7 3.07 -39.04 -30.69
C GLY A 7 3.00 -37.61 -30.17
N ARG A 8 4.07 -37.21 -29.46
CA ARG A 8 4.29 -35.98 -28.64
C ARG A 8 3.94 -34.61 -29.27
N THR A 9 3.51 -34.55 -30.52
CA THR A 9 3.21 -33.36 -31.34
C THR A 9 1.78 -33.30 -31.90
N GLY A 10 0.91 -34.26 -31.60
CA GLY A 10 -0.31 -34.50 -32.39
C GLY A 10 -1.58 -33.71 -32.07
N TYR A 11 -1.77 -33.17 -30.85
CA TYR A 11 -3.12 -32.74 -30.41
C TYR A 11 -3.37 -31.22 -30.45
N GLN A 12 -2.35 -30.40 -30.72
CA GLN A 12 -2.44 -28.92 -30.81
C GLN A 12 -3.29 -28.26 -29.71
N ILE A 13 -3.23 -28.79 -28.48
CA ILE A 13 -4.06 -28.35 -27.36
C ILE A 13 -3.79 -26.88 -27.01
N ASP A 14 -2.54 -26.42 -27.19
CA ASP A 14 -2.17 -25.01 -27.04
C ASP A 14 -2.92 -24.10 -28.01
N ASN A 15 -3.03 -24.47 -29.29
CA ASN A 15 -3.79 -23.68 -30.27
C ASN A 15 -5.31 -23.66 -29.94
N LEU A 16 -5.85 -24.78 -29.45
CA LEU A 16 -7.26 -24.86 -29.05
C LEU A 16 -7.55 -23.99 -27.82
N ILE A 17 -6.65 -23.98 -26.84
CA ILE A 17 -6.72 -23.10 -25.68
C ILE A 17 -6.75 -21.63 -26.12
N GLU A 18 -5.79 -21.20 -26.95
CA GLU A 18 -5.73 -19.83 -27.46
C GLU A 18 -7.03 -19.45 -28.20
N LYS A 19 -7.53 -20.35 -29.06
CA LYS A 19 -8.76 -20.13 -29.84
C LYS A 19 -10.00 -19.95 -28.97
N GLU A 20 -10.18 -20.77 -27.94
CA GLU A 20 -11.34 -20.68 -27.05
C GLU A 20 -11.26 -19.46 -26.11
N LEU A 21 -10.05 -19.09 -25.67
CA LEU A 21 -9.85 -17.85 -24.92
C LEU A 21 -10.20 -16.60 -25.76
N ILE A 22 -9.80 -16.56 -27.04
CA ILE A 22 -10.15 -15.46 -27.96
C ILE A 22 -11.68 -15.33 -28.14
N LYS A 23 -12.41 -16.45 -28.04
CA LYS A 23 -13.89 -16.46 -28.09
C LYS A 23 -14.55 -16.01 -26.78
N GLY A 24 -13.77 -15.66 -25.76
CA GLY A 24 -14.27 -15.15 -24.48
C GLY A 24 -14.48 -16.21 -23.40
N VAL A 25 -14.03 -17.46 -23.58
CA VAL A 25 -14.12 -18.49 -22.55
C VAL A 25 -13.00 -18.29 -21.53
N LYS A 26 -13.31 -17.66 -20.40
CA LYS A 26 -12.30 -17.25 -19.40
C LYS A 26 -12.14 -18.24 -18.24
N SER A 27 -13.18 -18.94 -17.81
CA SER A 27 -13.08 -19.88 -16.68
C SER A 27 -12.21 -21.08 -17.06
N GLY A 28 -11.26 -21.47 -16.21
CA GLY A 28 -10.38 -22.61 -16.45
C GLY A 28 -11.11 -23.94 -16.58
N LYS A 29 -12.20 -24.13 -15.82
CA LYS A 29 -13.08 -25.30 -15.94
C LYS A 29 -13.83 -25.31 -17.28
N GLU A 30 -14.39 -24.17 -17.66
CA GLU A 30 -15.13 -24.03 -18.92
C GLU A 30 -14.20 -24.21 -20.13
N LEU A 31 -13.04 -23.55 -20.09
CA LEU A 31 -11.99 -23.65 -21.09
C LEU A 31 -11.54 -25.10 -21.30
N LYS A 32 -11.32 -25.83 -20.21
CA LYS A 32 -10.97 -27.25 -20.26
C LYS A 32 -12.06 -28.07 -20.97
N ASN A 33 -13.32 -27.85 -20.62
CA ASN A 33 -14.45 -28.57 -21.23
C ASN A 33 -14.58 -28.24 -22.72
N LYS A 34 -14.44 -26.97 -23.11
CA LYS A 34 -14.50 -26.55 -24.52
C LYS A 34 -13.36 -27.14 -25.35
N VAL A 35 -12.16 -27.22 -24.78
CA VAL A 35 -11.01 -27.86 -25.45
C VAL A 35 -11.21 -29.37 -25.54
N LEU A 36 -11.76 -30.01 -24.51
CA LEU A 36 -12.14 -31.43 -24.54
C LEU A 36 -13.18 -31.72 -25.63
N ASP A 37 -14.23 -30.92 -25.70
CA ASP A 37 -15.29 -31.01 -26.72
C ASP A 37 -14.72 -30.82 -28.13
N SER A 38 -13.79 -29.86 -28.30
CA SER A 38 -13.14 -29.57 -29.58
C SER A 38 -12.23 -30.70 -30.08
N LEU A 39 -11.64 -31.48 -29.17
CA LEU A 39 -10.81 -32.63 -29.51
C LEU A 39 -11.65 -33.87 -29.90
N GLY A 40 -12.88 -33.99 -29.40
CA GLY A 40 -13.82 -35.05 -29.79
C GLY A 40 -13.25 -36.46 -29.67
N LYS A 41 -13.05 -37.16 -30.81
CA LYS A 41 -12.50 -38.53 -30.85
C LYS A 41 -10.98 -38.58 -30.72
N GLU A 42 -10.31 -37.42 -30.81
CA GLU A 42 -8.85 -37.28 -30.72
C GLU A 42 -8.41 -36.88 -29.30
N VAL A 43 -9.19 -37.21 -28.28
CA VAL A 43 -8.82 -36.88 -26.89
C VAL A 43 -7.67 -37.79 -26.43
N PRO A 44 -6.54 -37.22 -25.95
CA PRO A 44 -5.45 -38.03 -25.42
C PRO A 44 -5.86 -38.75 -24.13
N LYS A 45 -5.37 -39.98 -23.95
CA LYS A 45 -5.63 -40.84 -22.77
C LYS A 45 -5.37 -40.15 -21.42
N HIS A 46 -4.44 -39.19 -21.38
CA HIS A 46 -4.13 -38.38 -20.20
C HIS A 46 -4.41 -36.89 -20.45
N PHE A 47 -5.63 -36.57 -20.90
CA PHE A 47 -6.05 -35.23 -21.28
C PHE A 47 -5.72 -34.15 -20.23
N GLN A 48 -6.10 -34.34 -18.96
CA GLN A 48 -5.83 -33.35 -17.91
C GLN A 48 -4.35 -32.96 -17.85
N LYS A 49 -3.45 -33.95 -17.87
CA LYS A 49 -1.99 -33.72 -17.82
C LYS A 49 -1.47 -33.01 -19.08
N ALA A 50 -2.04 -33.30 -20.25
CA ALA A 50 -1.66 -32.66 -21.50
C ALA A 50 -2.19 -31.22 -21.61
N TYR A 51 -3.41 -30.99 -21.12
CA TYR A 51 -4.04 -29.69 -21.00
C TYR A 51 -3.26 -28.78 -20.06
N ASP A 52 -3.02 -29.22 -18.81
CA ASP A 52 -2.29 -28.41 -17.83
C ASP A 52 -0.87 -28.06 -18.30
N ARG A 53 -0.16 -28.99 -18.96
CA ARG A 53 1.15 -28.70 -19.57
C ARG A 53 1.08 -27.67 -20.70
N SER A 54 0.04 -27.73 -21.52
CA SER A 54 -0.15 -26.77 -22.62
C SER A 54 -0.49 -25.39 -22.06
N LEU A 55 -1.33 -25.34 -21.02
CA LEU A 55 -1.69 -24.12 -20.32
C LEU A 55 -0.46 -23.49 -19.64
N ILE A 56 0.35 -24.27 -18.92
CA ILE A 56 1.62 -23.82 -18.33
C ILE A 56 2.55 -23.29 -19.43
N LYS A 57 2.72 -24.00 -20.54
CA LYS A 57 3.56 -23.55 -21.66
C LYS A 57 3.09 -22.21 -22.25
N LEU A 58 1.79 -21.98 -22.33
CA LEU A 58 1.22 -20.71 -22.80
C LEU A 58 1.44 -19.58 -21.79
N LEU A 59 1.32 -19.87 -20.49
CA LEU A 59 1.62 -18.93 -19.40
C LEU A 59 3.12 -18.58 -19.37
N GLU A 60 4.01 -19.57 -19.45
CA GLU A 60 5.47 -19.40 -19.49
C GLU A 60 5.92 -18.58 -20.71
N LYS A 61 5.19 -18.66 -21.82
CA LYS A 61 5.42 -17.88 -23.04
C LYS A 61 4.63 -16.57 -23.09
N GLU A 62 3.94 -16.22 -22.00
CA GLU A 62 3.14 -15.00 -21.87
C GLU A 62 2.07 -14.81 -22.96
N LYS A 63 1.60 -15.92 -23.53
CA LYS A 63 0.56 -15.92 -24.57
C LYS A 63 -0.85 -15.80 -24.00
N ILE A 64 -1.02 -16.18 -22.74
CA ILE A 64 -2.25 -16.08 -21.97
C ILE A 64 -1.87 -15.64 -20.54
N MET A 65 -2.83 -15.15 -19.76
CA MET A 65 -2.59 -14.75 -18.37
C MET A 65 -3.67 -15.28 -17.43
N ILE A 66 -3.35 -15.41 -16.13
CA ILE A 66 -4.32 -15.64 -15.06
C ILE A 66 -4.78 -14.26 -14.57
N VAL A 67 -6.07 -13.95 -14.71
CA VAL A 67 -6.65 -12.66 -14.32
C VAL A 67 -7.40 -12.70 -13.01
N SER A 68 -7.82 -13.88 -12.56
CA SER A 68 -8.56 -14.03 -11.31
C SER A 68 -8.53 -15.49 -10.82
N TYR A 69 -9.05 -15.68 -9.62
CA TYR A 69 -9.15 -16.95 -8.94
C TYR A 69 -10.55 -17.06 -8.32
N ASP A 70 -11.24 -18.17 -8.61
CA ASP A 70 -12.54 -18.51 -8.06
C ASP A 70 -12.38 -19.50 -6.89
N PRO A 71 -12.40 -19.02 -5.63
CA PRO A 71 -12.23 -19.87 -4.45
C PRO A 71 -13.35 -20.89 -4.27
N SER A 72 -14.55 -20.65 -4.81
CA SER A 72 -15.66 -21.60 -4.70
C SER A 72 -15.40 -22.90 -5.47
N MET A 73 -14.46 -22.86 -6.43
CA MET A 73 -14.06 -23.98 -7.26
C MET A 73 -12.78 -24.67 -6.74
N ASP A 74 -12.17 -24.13 -5.67
CA ASP A 74 -10.97 -24.72 -5.07
C ASP A 74 -11.30 -25.63 -3.88
N SER A 75 -11.25 -26.93 -4.15
CA SER A 75 -11.49 -27.98 -3.15
C SER A 75 -10.23 -28.37 -2.36
N ARG A 76 -9.12 -27.63 -2.45
CA ARG A 76 -7.83 -28.00 -1.83
C ARG A 76 -7.75 -27.55 -0.36
N ARG A 77 -7.15 -28.38 0.51
CA ARG A 77 -6.90 -28.06 1.93
C ARG A 77 -5.43 -27.84 2.29
N THR A 78 -4.46 -28.36 1.53
CA THR A 78 -3.02 -28.06 1.72
C THR A 78 -2.20 -28.70 0.57
N LYS A 79 -1.22 -27.93 0.04
CA LYS A 79 -0.18 -28.24 -0.98
C LYS A 79 -0.42 -29.42 -1.95
N GLN A 80 -0.64 -29.15 -3.25
CA GLN A 80 -0.23 -30.00 -4.40
C GLN A 80 -0.74 -29.45 -5.76
N ALA A 81 0.07 -29.69 -6.81
CA ALA A 81 -0.12 -29.57 -8.28
C ALA A 81 -0.91 -28.37 -8.86
N PHE A 82 -0.44 -27.83 -9.99
CA PHE A 82 -1.18 -26.84 -10.78
C PHE A 82 -2.57 -27.37 -11.15
N LYS A 83 -3.63 -26.66 -10.74
CA LYS A 83 -5.03 -26.99 -11.05
C LYS A 83 -5.64 -25.78 -11.74
N SER A 84 -6.05 -25.98 -12.99
CA SER A 84 -6.56 -24.94 -13.87
C SER A 84 -8.01 -24.55 -13.58
N ASP A 85 -8.82 -25.45 -13.01
CA ASP A 85 -10.26 -25.24 -12.79
C ASP A 85 -10.64 -23.97 -12.01
N PRO A 86 -9.99 -23.62 -10.88
CA PRO A 86 -10.33 -22.40 -10.12
C PRO A 86 -9.70 -21.13 -10.70
N LEU A 87 -8.93 -21.20 -11.78
CA LEU A 87 -8.27 -20.04 -12.37
C LEU A 87 -9.13 -19.43 -13.48
N VAL A 88 -9.09 -18.11 -13.62
CA VAL A 88 -9.70 -17.38 -14.73
C VAL A 88 -8.57 -16.87 -15.63
N PHE A 89 -8.69 -17.12 -16.93
CA PHE A 89 -7.69 -16.82 -17.94
C PHE A 89 -8.14 -15.71 -18.90
N ASP A 90 -7.18 -15.02 -19.51
CA ASP A 90 -7.41 -14.12 -20.64
C ASP A 90 -6.52 -14.47 -21.83
N SER A 91 -7.05 -14.27 -23.05
CA SER A 91 -6.38 -14.44 -24.35
C SER A 91 -5.44 -13.30 -24.71
N SER A 92 -5.46 -12.21 -23.95
CA SER A 92 -4.56 -11.09 -24.19
C SER A 92 -3.12 -11.56 -24.10
N LYS A 93 -2.43 -11.60 -25.25
CA LYS A 93 -0.97 -11.67 -25.28
C LYS A 93 -0.48 -10.50 -24.42
N ARG A 94 0.32 -10.79 -23.40
CA ARG A 94 0.96 -9.75 -22.59
C ARG A 94 1.70 -8.83 -23.57
N LEU A 95 1.32 -7.55 -23.62
CA LEU A 95 2.09 -6.62 -24.43
C LEU A 95 3.37 -6.34 -23.67
N THR A 96 4.44 -7.01 -24.13
CA THR A 96 5.76 -6.83 -23.54
C THR A 96 6.22 -5.40 -23.79
N ARG A 97 7.14 -4.89 -22.97
CA ARG A 97 7.72 -3.57 -23.18
C ARG A 97 8.26 -3.36 -24.62
N PRO A 98 8.92 -4.34 -25.26
CA PRO A 98 9.27 -4.26 -26.69
C PRO A 98 8.07 -4.08 -27.63
N ASP A 99 6.99 -4.85 -27.43
CA ASP A 99 5.78 -4.73 -28.27
C ASP A 99 5.16 -3.32 -28.14
N ILE A 100 5.08 -2.78 -26.92
CA ILE A 100 4.56 -1.43 -26.65
C ILE A 100 5.49 -0.36 -27.24
N LEU A 101 6.81 -0.52 -27.10
CA LEU A 101 7.79 0.38 -27.70
C LEU A 101 7.66 0.46 -29.22
N GLU A 102 7.39 -0.66 -29.88
CA GLU A 102 7.17 -0.68 -31.33
C GLU A 102 5.89 0.09 -31.70
N LEU A 103 4.81 -0.10 -30.95
CA LEU A 103 3.58 0.68 -31.13
C LEU A 103 3.81 2.19 -30.91
N LEU A 104 4.54 2.56 -29.85
CA LEU A 104 4.88 3.96 -29.54
C LEU A 104 5.72 4.62 -30.65
N LYS A 105 6.69 3.90 -31.22
CA LYS A 105 7.51 4.41 -32.35
C LYS A 105 6.68 4.67 -33.61
N ASN A 106 5.56 3.96 -33.77
CA ASN A 106 4.70 4.03 -34.93
C ASN A 106 3.43 4.87 -34.73
N LEU A 107 3.29 5.58 -33.60
CA LEU A 107 2.13 6.43 -33.27
C LEU A 107 1.72 7.37 -34.42
N THR A 108 2.67 8.09 -35.01
CA THR A 108 2.40 9.09 -36.06
C THR A 108 2.19 8.48 -37.44
N LYS A 109 2.50 7.19 -37.63
CA LYS A 109 2.47 6.51 -38.93
C LYS A 109 1.35 5.49 -39.05
N SER A 110 0.72 5.12 -37.93
CA SER A 110 -0.29 4.06 -37.88
C SER A 110 -1.42 4.43 -36.95
N ASN A 111 -2.61 4.70 -37.52
CA ASN A 111 -3.83 4.92 -36.74
C ASN A 111 -4.11 3.73 -35.80
N ARG A 112 -3.80 2.50 -36.24
CA ARG A 112 -3.93 1.31 -35.40
C ARG A 112 -3.00 1.37 -34.19
N ALA A 113 -1.74 1.76 -34.37
CA ALA A 113 -0.80 1.89 -33.26
C ALA A 113 -1.26 2.98 -32.28
N TYR A 114 -1.74 4.11 -32.79
CA TYR A 114 -2.31 5.19 -32.00
C TYR A 114 -3.51 4.75 -31.17
N GLN A 115 -4.53 4.11 -31.78
CA GLN A 115 -5.69 3.62 -31.04
C GLN A 115 -5.32 2.56 -30.00
N ASN A 116 -4.37 1.68 -30.29
CA ASN A 116 -3.90 0.68 -29.34
C ASN A 116 -3.24 1.30 -28.11
N ILE A 117 -2.29 2.23 -28.31
CA ILE A 117 -1.63 2.91 -27.19
C ILE A 117 -2.63 3.75 -26.40
N ARG A 118 -3.55 4.46 -27.07
CA ARG A 118 -4.61 5.21 -26.41
C ARG A 118 -5.47 4.31 -25.53
N SER A 119 -5.85 3.12 -26.02
CA SER A 119 -6.59 2.15 -25.22
C SER A 119 -5.80 1.64 -24.02
N LEU A 120 -4.51 1.33 -24.18
CA LEU A 120 -3.65 0.91 -23.06
C LEU A 120 -3.50 2.01 -22.02
N PHE A 121 -3.31 3.25 -22.46
CA PHE A 121 -3.22 4.40 -21.58
C PHE A 121 -4.49 4.59 -20.77
N LYS A 122 -5.67 4.49 -21.41
CA LYS A 122 -6.97 4.54 -20.72
C LYS A 122 -7.08 3.48 -19.64
N ASN A 123 -6.80 2.23 -19.99
CA ASN A 123 -6.87 1.12 -19.04
C ASN A 123 -5.92 1.36 -17.86
N LYS A 124 -4.67 1.77 -18.13
CA LYS A 124 -3.70 2.04 -17.07
C LYS A 124 -4.05 3.25 -16.21
N LEU A 125 -4.74 4.24 -16.76
CA LEU A 125 -5.26 5.38 -16.00
C LEU A 125 -6.40 4.96 -15.06
N GLU A 126 -7.27 4.05 -15.48
CA GLU A 126 -8.29 3.47 -14.61
C GLU A 126 -7.69 2.58 -13.52
N ASP A 127 -6.64 1.81 -13.83
CA ASP A 127 -5.85 1.09 -12.82
C ASP A 127 -5.25 2.06 -11.80
N LEU A 128 -4.74 3.22 -12.25
CA LEU A 128 -4.12 4.23 -11.41
C LEU A 128 -5.16 4.91 -10.50
N LYS A 129 -6.35 5.19 -11.01
CA LYS A 129 -7.48 5.66 -10.20
C LYS A 129 -7.83 4.63 -9.13
N THR A 130 -7.94 3.36 -9.50
CA THR A 130 -8.23 2.29 -8.56
C THR A 130 -7.17 2.21 -7.46
N PHE A 131 -5.90 2.31 -7.84
CA PHE A 131 -4.77 2.35 -6.92
C PHE A 131 -4.85 3.53 -5.93
N TYR A 132 -5.08 4.75 -6.41
CA TYR A 132 -5.22 5.92 -5.53
C TYR A 132 -6.48 5.87 -4.67
N PHE A 133 -7.57 5.28 -5.17
CA PHE A 133 -8.79 5.07 -4.41
C PHE A 133 -8.55 4.17 -3.21
N TYR A 134 -7.86 3.04 -3.40
CA TYR A 134 -7.51 2.17 -2.29
C TYR A 134 -6.64 2.90 -1.26
N ARG A 135 -5.59 3.60 -1.69
CA ARG A 135 -4.74 4.37 -0.77
C ARG A 135 -5.52 5.43 -0.01
N TRP A 136 -6.38 6.18 -0.69
CA TRP A 136 -7.20 7.22 -0.06
C TRP A 136 -8.20 6.61 0.92
N SER A 137 -8.81 5.46 0.60
CA SER A 137 -9.72 4.77 1.50
C SER A 137 -9.05 4.28 2.79
N ILE A 138 -7.76 3.89 2.74
CA ILE A 138 -7.01 3.54 3.95
C ILE A 138 -6.85 4.77 4.84
N LEU A 139 -6.52 5.91 4.23
CA LEU A 139 -6.38 7.17 4.94
C LEU A 139 -7.71 7.58 5.57
N GLU A 140 -8.80 7.62 4.81
CA GLU A 140 -10.13 7.99 5.30
C GLU A 140 -10.62 7.04 6.41
N ASN A 141 -10.47 5.72 6.24
CA ASN A 141 -10.95 4.75 7.22
C ASN A 141 -10.07 4.66 8.47
N GLY A 142 -8.80 5.04 8.37
CA GLY A 142 -7.86 5.03 9.50
C GLY A 142 -7.71 6.39 10.18
N THR A 143 -8.24 7.47 9.61
CA THR A 143 -8.16 8.80 10.23
C THR A 143 -9.29 8.95 11.24
N PHE A 144 -8.95 9.31 12.46
CA PHE A 144 -9.92 9.58 13.52
C PHE A 144 -9.39 10.67 14.45
N SER A 145 -10.28 11.21 15.28
CA SER A 145 -9.94 12.21 16.28
C SER A 145 -10.30 11.76 17.68
N GLU A 146 -9.49 12.14 18.67
CA GLU A 146 -9.82 12.01 20.09
C GLU A 146 -9.75 13.36 20.79
N THR A 147 -10.50 13.49 21.88
CA THR A 147 -10.38 14.60 22.83
C THR A 147 -9.32 14.31 23.90
N PRO A 148 -8.80 15.34 24.60
CA PRO A 148 -7.86 15.16 25.71
C PRO A 148 -8.40 14.20 26.77
N ASP A 149 -9.65 14.39 27.21
CA ASP A 149 -10.28 13.57 28.23
C ASP A 149 -10.34 12.09 27.83
N GLN A 150 -10.66 11.80 26.56
CA GLN A 150 -10.66 10.42 26.05
C GLN A 150 -9.27 9.78 26.10
N LEU A 151 -8.22 10.54 25.77
CA LEU A 151 -6.85 10.04 25.86
C LEU A 151 -6.39 9.87 27.30
N GLU A 152 -6.71 10.79 28.20
CA GLU A 152 -6.41 10.69 29.63
C GLU A 152 -7.11 9.50 30.27
N ASP A 153 -8.41 9.31 30.02
CA ASP A 153 -9.18 8.16 30.48
C ASP A 153 -8.54 6.84 30.01
N MET A 154 -8.10 6.80 28.76
CA MET A 154 -7.39 5.64 28.22
C MET A 154 -6.05 5.41 28.91
N PHE A 155 -5.25 6.47 29.04
CA PHE A 155 -3.91 6.40 29.62
C PHE A 155 -3.91 6.06 31.11
N SER A 156 -4.95 6.45 31.85
CA SER A 156 -5.08 6.14 33.28
C SER A 156 -5.08 4.64 33.60
N ASN A 157 -5.39 3.79 32.61
CA ASN A 157 -5.33 2.33 32.77
C ASN A 157 -3.88 1.81 32.80
N PHE A 158 -2.91 2.60 32.35
CA PHE A 158 -1.50 2.28 32.44
C PHE A 158 -0.97 2.64 33.81
N ARG A 159 -0.40 1.64 34.49
CA ARG A 159 0.20 1.77 35.83
C ARG A 159 1.34 2.81 35.96
N PHE A 160 1.87 3.30 34.85
CA PHE A 160 2.94 4.30 34.81
C PHE A 160 2.44 5.70 34.42
N PHE A 161 1.13 5.87 34.24
CA PHE A 161 0.49 7.15 33.93
C PHE A 161 0.80 8.23 34.96
N GLU A 162 0.64 7.92 36.25
CA GLU A 162 0.93 8.87 37.33
C GLU A 162 2.40 9.31 37.32
N TYR A 163 3.35 8.41 37.06
CA TYR A 163 4.76 8.78 36.96
C TYR A 163 5.04 9.77 35.82
N ILE A 164 4.35 9.61 34.67
CA ILE A 164 4.49 10.53 33.54
C ILE A 164 3.84 11.88 33.87
N GLN A 165 2.67 11.90 34.53
CA GLN A 165 2.01 13.14 34.95
C GLN A 165 2.84 13.94 35.96
N ASP A 166 3.43 13.25 36.94
CA ASP A 166 4.34 13.86 37.92
C ASP A 166 5.54 14.48 37.21
N MET A 167 6.19 13.72 36.31
CA MET A 167 7.28 14.23 35.48
C MET A 167 6.88 15.49 34.70
N ILE A 168 5.74 15.48 34.01
CA ILE A 168 5.26 16.63 33.24
C ILE A 168 5.03 17.86 34.13
N THR A 169 4.56 17.65 35.35
CA THR A 169 4.33 18.74 36.32
C THR A 169 5.65 19.39 36.76
N ASP A 170 6.71 18.59 36.90
CA ASP A 170 8.02 19.04 37.37
C ASP A 170 8.90 19.65 36.26
N LEU A 171 8.62 19.35 34.98
CA LEU A 171 9.36 19.89 33.85
C LEU A 171 9.13 21.40 33.66
N GLU A 172 10.19 22.14 33.34
CA GLU A 172 10.07 23.55 32.93
C GLU A 172 9.38 23.66 31.56
N GLU A 173 8.60 24.72 31.35
CA GLU A 173 7.90 24.96 30.07
C GLU A 173 8.87 25.00 28.87
N LYS A 174 10.09 25.49 29.07
CA LYS A 174 11.11 25.52 28.00
C LYS A 174 11.50 24.11 27.54
N ASP A 175 11.56 23.14 28.46
CA ASP A 175 11.98 21.77 28.20
C ASP A 175 10.85 21.03 27.46
N LYS A 176 9.60 21.22 27.90
CA LYS A 176 8.40 20.74 27.20
C LYS A 176 8.33 21.29 25.78
N GLU A 177 8.56 22.59 25.60
CA GLU A 177 8.53 23.23 24.28
C GLU A 177 9.64 22.71 23.36
N ALA A 178 10.87 22.54 23.87
CA ALA A 178 11.99 21.99 23.13
C ALA A 178 11.68 20.56 22.66
N TYR A 179 11.17 19.72 23.56
CA TYR A 179 10.80 18.34 23.27
C TYR A 179 9.69 18.23 22.21
N ILE A 180 8.61 19.03 22.33
CA ILE A 180 7.54 19.05 21.32
C ILE A 180 8.06 19.51 19.96
N ARG A 181 8.96 20.50 19.92
CA ARG A 181 9.52 20.98 18.65
C ARG A 181 10.30 19.87 17.98
N TYR A 182 11.17 19.17 18.71
CA TYR A 182 11.92 18.03 18.19
C TYR A 182 11.00 16.97 17.55
N TYR A 183 9.96 16.53 18.27
CA TYR A 183 9.09 15.44 17.81
C TYR A 183 8.04 15.83 16.76
N TYR A 184 7.56 17.08 16.77
CA TYR A 184 6.37 17.48 15.99
C TYR A 184 6.54 18.71 15.11
N VAL A 185 7.62 19.49 15.25
CA VAL A 185 7.86 20.73 14.50
C VAL A 185 9.25 20.69 13.90
N GLU A 186 9.37 20.20 12.66
CA GLU A 186 10.62 20.14 11.88
C GLU A 186 11.46 21.43 12.00
N SER A 187 12.39 21.51 12.96
CA SER A 187 13.26 22.68 13.18
C SER A 187 14.68 22.23 13.48
N VAL A 188 15.66 22.84 12.80
CA VAL A 188 17.07 22.39 12.71
C VAL A 188 17.98 23.07 13.75
N ASP A 189 17.44 23.99 14.56
CA ASP A 189 18.20 24.75 15.57
C ASP A 189 17.74 24.34 16.97
N GLU A 190 18.44 23.38 17.59
CA GLU A 190 18.05 22.78 18.88
C GLU A 190 18.84 23.32 20.08
N ASP A 191 18.13 23.52 21.18
CA ASP A 191 18.67 23.53 22.54
C ASP A 191 18.70 22.09 23.05
N VAL A 192 19.74 21.35 22.62
CA VAL A 192 19.91 19.90 22.85
C VAL A 192 19.84 19.55 24.35
N GLU A 193 20.29 20.44 25.24
CA GLU A 193 20.27 20.22 26.69
C GLU A 193 18.84 20.12 27.25
N SER A 194 17.91 20.95 26.75
CA SER A 194 16.49 20.91 27.16
C SER A 194 15.76 19.67 26.64
N TYR A 195 16.10 19.17 25.45
CA TYR A 195 15.59 17.88 24.94
C TYR A 195 16.10 16.71 25.80
N ASP A 196 17.40 16.67 26.07
CA ASP A 196 18.05 15.59 26.83
C ASP A 196 17.49 15.48 28.25
N THR A 197 17.06 16.61 28.83
CA THR A 197 16.40 16.64 30.14
C THR A 197 15.09 15.84 30.13
N VAL A 198 14.19 16.11 29.18
CA VAL A 198 12.92 15.38 29.06
C VAL A 198 13.16 13.91 28.73
N TRP A 199 14.10 13.63 27.82
CA TRP A 199 14.45 12.25 27.45
C TRP A 199 14.99 11.44 28.63
N SER A 200 15.83 12.05 29.47
CA SER A 200 16.40 11.41 30.66
C SER A 200 15.34 11.03 31.69
N GLU A 201 14.35 11.90 31.91
CA GLU A 201 13.23 11.60 32.80
C GLU A 201 12.35 10.47 32.25
N ILE A 202 12.10 10.44 30.93
CA ILE A 202 11.40 9.32 30.28
C ILE A 202 12.18 8.00 30.49
N GLN A 203 13.50 7.99 30.30
CA GLN A 203 14.33 6.80 30.57
C GLN A 203 14.29 6.38 32.04
N TYR A 204 14.30 7.33 32.97
CA TYR A 204 14.18 7.03 34.39
C TYR A 204 12.84 6.34 34.75
N ILE A 205 11.74 6.77 34.13
CA ILE A 205 10.44 6.11 34.28
C ILE A 205 10.50 4.69 33.71
N ILE A 206 11.09 4.50 32.53
CA ILE A 206 11.27 3.17 31.91
C ILE A 206 12.03 2.25 32.87
N ASP A 207 13.20 2.66 33.34
CA ASP A 207 14.06 1.88 34.24
C ASP A 207 13.30 1.48 35.53
N LYS A 208 12.56 2.42 36.13
CA LYS A 208 11.74 2.15 37.32
C LYS A 208 10.66 1.10 37.08
N VAL A 209 9.99 1.17 35.92
CA VAL A 209 8.90 0.25 35.59
C VAL A 209 9.46 -1.13 35.28
N GLU A 210 10.59 -1.21 34.58
CA GLU A 210 11.29 -2.47 34.29
C GLU A 210 11.81 -3.15 35.55
N GLU A 211 12.50 -2.41 36.44
CA GLU A 211 13.02 -2.96 37.70
C GLU A 211 11.89 -3.56 38.55
N ARG A 212 10.73 -2.90 38.60
CA ARG A 212 9.56 -3.38 39.33
C ARG A 212 8.97 -4.66 38.71
N ASP A 213 9.00 -4.79 37.39
CA ASP A 213 8.54 -5.99 36.68
C ASP A 213 9.49 -7.17 36.81
N GLU A 214 10.79 -6.91 36.84
CA GLU A 214 11.78 -7.93 37.16
C GLU A 214 11.58 -8.43 38.58
N ARG A 215 11.43 -7.54 39.57
CA ARG A 215 11.18 -7.94 40.97
C ARG A 215 9.91 -8.79 41.12
N LYS A 216 8.81 -8.42 40.47
CA LYS A 216 7.58 -9.23 40.47
C LYS A 216 7.79 -10.62 39.84
N ARG A 217 8.55 -10.70 38.75
CA ARG A 217 8.89 -11.99 38.10
C ARG A 217 9.77 -12.85 39.02
N TYR A 218 10.72 -12.25 39.72
CA TYR A 218 11.54 -12.93 40.72
C TYR A 218 10.68 -13.43 41.90
N ASP A 219 9.82 -12.60 42.49
CA ASP A 219 8.96 -12.97 43.62
C ASP A 219 7.98 -14.10 43.24
N MET A 220 7.39 -14.06 42.04
CA MET A 220 6.54 -15.14 41.55
C MET A 220 7.33 -16.44 41.31
N SER A 221 8.61 -16.37 40.93
CA SER A 221 9.43 -17.56 40.71
C SER A 221 9.77 -18.30 42.02
N TYR A 222 9.78 -17.61 43.16
CA TYR A 222 9.99 -18.20 44.49
C TYR A 222 8.71 -18.84 45.06
N ASP A 223 7.53 -18.34 44.70
CA ASP A 223 6.24 -18.98 45.06
C ASP A 223 5.91 -20.21 44.17
N TYR A 224 6.62 -20.39 43.05
CA TYR A 224 6.41 -21.50 42.12
C TYR A 224 6.98 -22.85 42.60
N ASP A 225 7.83 -22.85 43.63
CA ASP A 225 8.33 -24.09 44.24
C ASP A 225 7.32 -24.72 45.22
N ASP A 226 6.31 -23.98 45.71
CA ASP A 226 5.35 -24.46 46.72
C ASP A 226 3.90 -24.68 46.22
N LEU A 227 3.54 -24.28 44.98
CA LEU A 227 2.17 -24.48 44.46
C LEU A 227 2.16 -25.06 43.05
N GLN A 228 2.35 -26.38 42.96
CA GLN A 228 2.24 -27.16 41.73
C GLN A 228 0.78 -27.53 41.33
N ILE A 229 -0.21 -26.71 41.69
CA ILE A 229 -1.63 -26.95 41.35
C ILE A 229 -2.33 -25.63 41.06
N GLU A 230 -2.23 -25.14 39.82
CA GLU A 230 -3.26 -24.35 39.09
C GLU A 230 -2.71 -23.77 37.76
N LYS A 231 -1.98 -24.59 37.00
CA LYS A 231 -1.31 -24.16 35.76
C LYS A 231 -2.24 -24.00 34.53
N GLU A 232 -3.55 -24.05 34.69
CA GLU A 232 -4.49 -24.06 33.54
C GLU A 232 -5.55 -22.94 33.52
N LYS A 233 -5.46 -21.92 34.38
CA LYS A 233 -6.43 -20.80 34.34
C LYS A 233 -5.87 -19.37 34.33
N ARG A 234 -4.59 -19.15 34.61
CA ARG A 234 -4.00 -17.80 34.59
C ARG A 234 -3.17 -17.46 33.35
N SER A 235 -3.06 -18.36 32.37
CA SER A 235 -2.23 -18.14 31.19
C SER A 235 -2.91 -17.37 30.05
N PHE A 236 -4.11 -16.81 30.26
CA PHE A 236 -4.89 -16.20 29.16
C PHE A 236 -5.10 -14.68 29.27
N GLU A 237 -4.83 -14.05 30.41
CA GLU A 237 -5.02 -12.59 30.58
C GLU A 237 -3.70 -11.80 30.76
N GLU A 238 -2.58 -12.46 31.10
CA GLU A 238 -1.27 -11.78 31.28
C GLU A 238 -0.35 -11.87 30.04
N GLU A 239 -0.65 -12.70 29.03
CA GLU A 239 0.21 -12.85 27.84
C GLU A 239 0.14 -11.67 26.85
N ASP A 240 -0.87 -10.79 26.93
CA ASP A 240 -0.99 -9.66 26.01
C ASP A 240 -0.12 -8.45 26.38
N TYR A 241 0.42 -8.39 27.61
CA TYR A 241 1.36 -7.33 28.02
C TYR A 241 2.81 -7.58 27.57
N PHE A 242 3.14 -8.81 27.13
CA PHE A 242 4.53 -9.23 26.85
C PHE A 242 4.96 -9.10 25.38
N LYS A 243 4.14 -8.53 24.50
CA LYS A 243 4.46 -8.42 23.06
C LYS A 243 4.81 -7.00 22.60
N TYR A 244 4.77 -6.03 23.49
CA TYR A 244 5.00 -4.63 23.14
C TYR A 244 6.27 -4.13 23.81
N ASP A 245 7.02 -3.28 23.10
CA ASP A 245 8.15 -2.60 23.71
C ASP A 245 7.63 -1.57 24.70
N LEU A 246 7.68 -1.91 25.99
CA LEU A 246 7.20 -1.07 27.10
C LEU A 246 7.82 0.34 27.01
N LYS A 247 9.07 0.42 26.55
CA LYS A 247 9.78 1.66 26.29
C LYS A 247 9.04 2.54 25.28
N GLU A 248 8.66 1.99 24.13
CA GLU A 248 7.94 2.73 23.08
C GLU A 248 6.59 3.24 23.59
N ILE A 249 5.86 2.45 24.39
CA ILE A 249 4.59 2.90 24.97
C ILE A 249 4.80 4.09 25.89
N ILE A 250 5.77 4.01 26.80
CA ILE A 250 6.05 5.07 27.77
C ILE A 250 6.47 6.34 27.03
N GLU A 251 7.35 6.23 26.04
CA GLU A 251 7.81 7.35 25.21
C GLU A 251 6.67 8.01 24.43
N HIS A 252 5.83 7.23 23.74
CA HIS A 252 4.71 7.75 22.97
C HIS A 252 3.65 8.38 23.87
N MET A 253 3.34 7.77 25.02
CA MET A 253 2.40 8.31 25.98
C MET A 253 2.92 9.62 26.59
N ALA A 254 4.20 9.69 26.98
CA ALA A 254 4.83 10.92 27.45
C ALA A 254 4.76 12.03 26.41
N SER A 255 5.09 11.73 25.16
CA SER A 255 5.06 12.69 24.05
C SER A 255 3.66 13.29 23.84
N ILE A 256 2.62 12.45 23.85
CA ILE A 256 1.23 12.89 23.69
C ILE A 256 0.78 13.71 24.90
N LEU A 257 1.11 13.29 26.12
CA LEU A 257 0.72 14.01 27.33
C LEU A 257 1.43 15.37 27.47
N ILE A 258 2.71 15.46 27.12
CA ILE A 258 3.45 16.74 27.07
C ILE A 258 2.78 17.67 26.03
N LEU A 259 2.41 17.13 24.87
CA LEU A 259 1.67 17.89 23.85
C LEU A 259 0.30 18.37 24.35
N LEU A 260 -0.42 17.53 25.10
CA LEU A 260 -1.71 17.89 25.70
C LEU A 260 -1.57 18.99 26.75
N ASP A 261 -0.55 18.93 27.62
CA ASP A 261 -0.29 19.96 28.64
C ASP A 261 -0.09 21.36 27.99
N LYS A 262 0.61 21.42 26.86
CA LYS A 262 0.78 22.66 26.07
C LYS A 262 -0.56 23.28 25.62
N TYR A 263 -1.56 22.44 25.35
CA TYR A 263 -2.87 22.89 24.86
C TYR A 263 -4.00 22.77 25.88
N LYS A 264 -3.69 22.55 27.18
CA LYS A 264 -4.69 22.35 28.24
C LYS A 264 -5.73 23.46 28.39
N ASN A 265 -5.41 24.67 27.95
CA ASN A 265 -6.31 25.83 28.02
C ASN A 265 -7.29 25.93 26.83
N TYR A 266 -7.30 24.97 25.91
CA TYR A 266 -8.17 24.95 24.73
C TYR A 266 -9.33 23.96 24.93
N PRO A 267 -10.56 24.43 25.21
CA PRO A 267 -11.66 23.56 25.65
C PRO A 267 -12.25 22.66 24.55
N ASN A 268 -11.98 22.95 23.27
CA ASN A 268 -12.49 22.20 22.12
C ASN A 268 -11.37 21.48 21.38
N LEU A 269 -10.24 21.22 22.03
CA LEU A 269 -9.09 20.57 21.42
C LEU A 269 -9.48 19.21 20.83
N LYS A 270 -9.10 18.95 19.58
CA LYS A 270 -9.13 17.61 18.97
C LYS A 270 -7.75 17.23 18.51
N ILE A 271 -7.39 15.97 18.74
CA ILE A 271 -6.16 15.36 18.26
C ILE A 271 -6.52 14.40 17.14
N TRP A 272 -6.05 14.70 15.95
CA TRP A 272 -6.26 13.88 14.76
C TRP A 272 -5.10 12.92 14.57
N PHE A 273 -5.42 11.64 14.35
CA PHE A 273 -4.47 10.57 14.11
C PHE A 273 -4.59 10.09 12.66
N TYR A 274 -3.46 9.93 11.98
CA TYR A 274 -3.37 9.49 10.57
C TYR A 274 -2.44 8.29 10.46
N PRO A 275 -2.84 7.18 9.82
CA PRO A 275 -2.11 5.89 9.81
C PRO A 275 -0.76 5.88 9.05
N PHE A 276 -0.34 7.01 8.47
CA PHE A 276 0.97 7.20 7.82
C PHE A 276 1.20 8.69 7.58
N SER A 277 2.46 9.15 7.48
CA SER A 277 2.76 10.56 7.16
C SER A 277 2.37 10.96 5.73
N SER A 278 2.20 12.26 5.47
CA SER A 278 1.92 12.79 4.12
C SER A 278 3.02 12.46 3.11
N PHE A 279 4.29 12.50 3.53
CA PHE A 279 5.43 12.10 2.69
C PHE A 279 5.34 10.62 2.29
N GLN A 280 5.05 9.72 3.24
CA GLN A 280 4.87 8.30 2.94
C GLN A 280 3.63 8.04 2.07
N PHE A 281 2.56 8.82 2.27
CA PHE A 281 1.36 8.73 1.45
C PHE A 281 1.59 9.16 -0.01
N ASP A 282 2.41 10.17 -0.25
CA ASP A 282 2.72 10.66 -1.58
C ASP A 282 3.78 9.80 -2.30
N ASP A 283 4.48 8.92 -1.58
CA ASP A 283 5.39 7.93 -2.18
C ASP A 283 4.63 6.75 -2.78
N ILE A 284 4.48 6.76 -4.10
CA ILE A 284 3.81 5.70 -4.86
C ILE A 284 4.57 4.37 -4.84
N TRP A 285 5.88 4.38 -4.53
CA TRP A 285 6.69 3.18 -4.43
C TRP A 285 6.49 2.44 -3.12
N ASN A 286 6.00 3.14 -2.10
CA ASN A 286 5.63 2.53 -0.84
C ASN A 286 4.30 1.77 -0.98
N ASP A 287 4.32 0.47 -0.67
CA ASP A 287 3.15 -0.40 -0.75
C ASP A 287 2.28 -0.21 0.49
N VAL A 288 1.38 0.78 0.43
CA VAL A 288 0.38 1.00 1.46
C VAL A 288 -0.78 0.04 1.21
N SER A 289 -0.59 -1.24 1.53
CA SER A 289 -1.65 -2.24 1.47
C SER A 289 -2.30 -2.42 2.84
N ASN A 290 -3.60 -2.78 2.86
CA ASN A 290 -4.37 -3.06 4.08
C ASN A 290 -3.70 -4.07 5.03
N SER A 291 -2.78 -4.91 4.52
CA SER A 291 -2.03 -5.86 5.36
C SER A 291 -0.89 -5.23 6.15
N TYR A 292 -0.33 -4.09 5.70
CA TYR A 292 0.75 -3.39 6.43
C TYR A 292 0.21 -2.49 7.55
N TYR A 293 -0.99 -1.94 7.36
CA TYR A 293 -1.62 -1.03 8.32
C TYR A 293 -2.92 -1.66 8.79
N LYS A 294 -2.93 -2.20 10.01
CA LYS A 294 -4.20 -2.42 10.71
C LYS A 294 -4.82 -1.04 10.87
N THR A 295 -5.86 -0.77 10.09
CA THR A 295 -6.64 0.46 10.20
C THR A 295 -7.52 0.31 11.42
N TYR A 296 -7.25 1.15 12.42
CA TYR A 296 -8.04 1.24 13.63
C TYR A 296 -9.01 2.40 13.46
N SER A 297 -10.22 2.24 14.00
CA SER A 297 -11.29 3.26 13.91
C SER A 297 -11.44 4.09 15.19
N SER A 298 -10.58 3.84 16.18
CA SER A 298 -10.52 4.52 17.48
C SER A 298 -9.13 4.32 18.08
N PHE A 299 -8.73 5.18 19.00
CA PHE A 299 -7.49 4.98 19.74
C PHE A 299 -7.54 3.70 20.59
N ASP A 300 -6.49 2.86 20.57
CA ASP A 300 -6.35 1.71 21.47
C ASP A 300 -4.88 1.47 21.87
N ASN A 301 -4.62 0.58 22.84
CA ASN A 301 -3.26 0.26 23.28
C ASN A 301 -2.37 -0.30 22.15
N LYS A 302 -2.95 -0.78 21.05
CA LYS A 302 -2.20 -1.26 19.88
C LYS A 302 -1.74 -0.09 19.01
N ILE A 303 -2.41 1.07 19.05
CA ILE A 303 -1.97 2.26 18.33
C ILE A 303 -0.70 2.85 18.94
N LEU A 304 -0.59 2.87 20.27
CA LEU A 304 0.60 3.33 20.99
C LEU A 304 1.86 2.49 20.69
N THR A 305 1.68 1.22 20.36
CA THR A 305 2.76 0.23 20.26
C THR A 305 3.26 -0.02 18.85
N HIS A 306 2.66 0.61 17.85
CA HIS A 306 3.06 0.38 16.46
C HIS A 306 3.61 1.64 15.78
N SER A 307 3.74 2.77 16.48
CA SER A 307 4.23 4.07 15.94
C SER A 307 3.69 4.40 14.54
N VAL A 308 2.49 3.90 14.21
CA VAL A 308 1.95 3.94 12.84
C VAL A 308 1.26 5.25 12.56
N TYR A 309 0.85 5.95 13.61
CA TYR A 309 0.01 7.11 13.49
C TYR A 309 0.85 8.37 13.65
N THR A 310 0.79 9.21 12.63
CA THR A 310 1.18 10.62 12.77
C THR A 310 0.01 11.39 13.35
N LEU A 311 0.26 12.49 14.06
CA LEU A 311 -0.80 13.29 14.67
C LEU A 311 -0.78 14.76 14.23
N LYS A 312 -1.94 15.41 14.33
CA LYS A 312 -2.10 16.87 14.21
C LYS A 312 -3.07 17.38 15.27
N ILE A 313 -2.89 18.65 15.62
CA ILE A 313 -3.70 19.33 16.63
C ILE A 313 -4.68 20.31 15.97
N ASP A 314 -5.96 20.10 16.21
CA ASP A 314 -7.01 21.07 15.96
C ASP A 314 -7.34 21.78 17.28
N LYS A 315 -6.63 22.90 17.52
CA LYS A 315 -6.76 23.69 18.75
C LYS A 315 -8.15 24.30 18.97
N TYR A 316 -9.00 24.35 17.94
CA TYR A 316 -10.31 24.97 18.04
C TYR A 316 -11.47 23.98 17.87
N GLY A 317 -11.19 22.74 17.47
CA GLY A 317 -12.15 21.65 17.35
C GLY A 317 -13.06 21.73 16.12
N TYR A 318 -12.72 22.56 15.15
CA TYR A 318 -13.56 22.85 13.99
C TYR A 318 -13.38 21.88 12.82
N TRP A 319 -12.27 21.15 12.74
CA TRP A 319 -12.00 20.28 11.61
C TRP A 319 -13.02 19.14 11.56
N ASP A 320 -13.57 18.93 10.37
CA ASP A 320 -14.17 17.67 9.96
C ASP A 320 -13.11 16.76 9.31
N ASP A 321 -13.46 15.52 8.95
CA ASP A 321 -12.51 14.57 8.36
C ASP A 321 -11.82 15.14 7.11
N LYS A 322 -12.52 15.92 6.28
CA LYS A 322 -11.95 16.48 5.05
C LYS A 322 -10.96 17.60 5.34
N GLU A 323 -11.31 18.48 6.28
CA GLU A 323 -10.42 19.53 6.75
C GLU A 323 -9.19 18.93 7.44
N ALA A 324 -9.37 17.92 8.28
CA ALA A 324 -8.27 17.22 8.95
C ALA A 324 -7.28 16.64 7.94
N LEU A 325 -7.75 15.91 6.92
CA LEU A 325 -6.87 15.37 5.87
C LEU A 325 -6.12 16.47 5.11
N LYS A 326 -6.76 17.62 4.88
CA LYS A 326 -6.11 18.76 4.22
C LYS A 326 -5.03 19.38 5.11
N GLU A 327 -5.32 19.61 6.40
CA GLU A 327 -4.39 20.19 7.38
C GLU A 327 -3.27 19.21 7.78
N GLY A 328 -3.51 17.90 7.65
CA GLY A 328 -2.50 16.84 7.69
C GLY A 328 -1.52 16.87 6.51
N GLY A 329 -1.79 17.68 5.49
CA GLY A 329 -0.95 17.82 4.30
C GLY A 329 -1.22 16.79 3.21
N TYR A 330 -2.30 15.99 3.33
CA TYR A 330 -2.64 14.97 2.35
C TYR A 330 -3.37 15.57 1.15
N LYS A 331 -3.09 15.02 -0.03
CA LYS A 331 -3.74 15.43 -1.29
C LYS A 331 -4.40 14.24 -1.95
N ASN A 332 -5.69 14.34 -2.22
CA ASN A 332 -6.40 13.30 -2.94
C ASN A 332 -6.05 13.34 -4.43
N GLN A 333 -5.13 12.46 -4.85
CA GLN A 333 -4.67 12.35 -6.23
C GLN A 333 -5.76 11.86 -7.21
N LEU A 334 -6.89 11.33 -6.72
CA LEU A 334 -8.02 11.03 -7.60
C LEU A 334 -8.59 12.29 -8.25
N ASN A 335 -8.58 13.40 -7.51
CA ASN A 335 -9.17 14.66 -7.96
C ASN A 335 -8.35 15.33 -9.08
N SER A 336 -7.09 14.92 -9.29
CA SER A 336 -6.22 15.45 -10.34
C SER A 336 -6.33 14.70 -11.68
N ILE A 337 -6.96 13.52 -11.70
CA ILE A 337 -7.09 12.69 -12.91
C ILE A 337 -8.35 13.12 -13.69
N LYS A 338 -8.15 13.81 -14.84
CA LYS A 338 -9.25 14.28 -15.69
C LYS A 338 -9.68 13.21 -16.71
N SER A 339 -10.35 13.66 -17.78
CA SER A 339 -10.80 12.79 -18.88
C SER A 339 -9.62 12.05 -19.52
N PRO A 340 -9.65 10.70 -19.61
CA PRO A 340 -8.54 9.90 -20.13
C PRO A 340 -8.07 10.27 -21.54
N ASP A 341 -8.99 10.79 -22.36
CA ASP A 341 -8.68 11.20 -23.73
C ASP A 341 -7.81 12.44 -23.80
N LYS A 342 -8.17 13.48 -23.04
CA LYS A 342 -7.40 14.72 -23.01
C LYS A 342 -6.03 14.51 -22.37
N GLU A 343 -5.98 13.68 -21.33
CA GLU A 343 -4.74 13.34 -20.64
C GLU A 343 -3.78 12.56 -21.56
N PHE A 344 -4.31 11.63 -22.35
CA PHE A 344 -3.52 10.91 -23.34
C PHE A 344 -2.89 11.85 -24.39
N GLU A 345 -3.70 12.70 -25.04
CA GLU A 345 -3.16 13.65 -26.03
C GLU A 345 -2.10 14.56 -25.42
N HIS A 346 -2.38 15.10 -24.23
CA HIS A 346 -1.47 16.00 -23.53
C HIS A 346 -0.11 15.34 -23.25
N VAL A 347 -0.11 14.11 -22.74
CA VAL A 347 1.12 13.36 -22.47
C VAL A 347 1.90 13.08 -23.75
N ILE A 348 1.23 12.65 -24.82
CA ILE A 348 1.89 12.37 -26.09
C ILE A 348 2.47 13.66 -26.69
N ASP A 349 1.72 14.75 -26.70
CA ASP A 349 2.18 16.05 -27.21
C ASP A 349 3.42 16.53 -26.46
N ILE A 350 3.41 16.46 -25.11
CA ILE A 350 4.59 16.78 -24.29
C ILE A 350 5.79 15.94 -24.73
N ILE A 351 5.65 14.61 -24.83
CA ILE A 351 6.75 13.72 -25.23
C ILE A 351 7.29 14.09 -26.62
N LEU A 352 6.40 14.49 -27.54
CA LEU A 352 6.78 14.87 -28.90
C LEU A 352 7.57 16.19 -28.96
N THR A 353 7.48 17.05 -27.94
CA THR A 353 8.29 18.29 -27.84
C THR A 353 9.74 18.05 -27.45
N TYR A 354 10.09 16.87 -26.93
CA TYR A 354 11.45 16.55 -26.49
C TYR A 354 12.40 16.24 -27.66
N PRO A 355 13.71 16.53 -27.53
CA PRO A 355 14.73 16.05 -28.45
C PRO A 355 14.70 14.53 -28.62
N LYS A 356 15.22 14.03 -29.75
CA LYS A 356 15.14 12.62 -30.14
C LYS A 356 15.61 11.63 -29.05
N GLU A 357 16.69 11.96 -28.36
CA GLU A 357 17.27 11.12 -27.30
C GLU A 357 16.38 11.06 -26.07
N GLU A 358 15.97 12.23 -25.54
CA GLU A 358 15.07 12.32 -24.38
C GLU A 358 13.69 11.73 -24.68
N LYS A 359 13.15 11.98 -25.87
CA LYS A 359 11.91 11.38 -26.35
C LYS A 359 11.97 9.84 -26.31
N ALA A 360 13.09 9.25 -26.72
CA ALA A 360 13.26 7.80 -26.69
C ALA A 360 13.25 7.26 -25.25
N ILE A 361 13.87 7.98 -24.31
CA ILE A 361 13.85 7.65 -22.88
C ILE A 361 12.41 7.71 -22.33
N LEU A 362 11.69 8.80 -22.59
CA LEU A 362 10.31 9.00 -22.13
C LEU A 362 9.37 7.93 -22.70
N MET A 363 9.48 7.61 -23.99
CA MET A 363 8.74 6.49 -24.59
C MET A 363 9.10 5.15 -23.94
N GLY A 364 10.36 4.95 -23.56
CA GLY A 364 10.82 3.77 -22.83
C GLY A 364 10.25 3.65 -21.42
N ILE A 365 10.06 4.76 -20.72
CA ILE A 365 9.41 4.81 -19.40
C ILE A 365 7.91 4.58 -19.56
N LEU A 366 7.25 5.28 -20.50
CA LEU A 366 5.84 5.08 -20.80
C LEU A 366 5.55 3.63 -21.20
N ALA A 367 6.42 3.00 -22.01
CA ALA A 367 6.26 1.59 -22.35
C ALA A 367 6.32 0.65 -21.14
N LYS A 368 7.15 0.96 -20.13
CA LYS A 368 7.18 0.22 -18.85
C LYS A 368 5.93 0.50 -18.03
N GLY A 369 5.45 1.74 -18.01
CA GLY A 369 4.23 2.12 -17.33
C GLY A 369 2.99 1.46 -17.93
N LEU A 370 2.92 1.33 -19.25
CA LEU A 370 1.80 0.72 -19.97
C LEU A 370 1.85 -0.81 -20.05
N SER A 371 2.97 -1.43 -19.66
CA SER A 371 3.09 -2.89 -19.71
C SER A 371 2.42 -3.56 -18.52
N ASP A 372 2.30 -4.88 -18.60
CA ASP A 372 1.79 -5.72 -17.52
C ASP A 372 2.90 -6.13 -16.55
N GLU A 373 4.12 -5.59 -16.67
CA GLU A 373 5.25 -5.92 -15.81
C GLU A 373 5.00 -5.50 -14.35
N SER A 374 5.70 -6.16 -13.41
CA SER A 374 5.70 -5.71 -12.01
C SER A 374 6.20 -4.27 -11.89
N GLY A 375 5.62 -3.53 -10.95
CA GLY A 375 5.94 -2.10 -10.76
C GLY A 375 5.38 -1.16 -11.84
N SER A 376 4.68 -1.69 -12.86
CA SER A 376 4.18 -0.87 -13.98
C SER A 376 3.25 0.25 -13.53
N ILE A 377 2.39 0.00 -12.54
CA ILE A 377 1.46 1.00 -12.02
C ILE A 377 2.17 2.14 -11.29
N GLN A 378 3.21 1.83 -10.50
CA GLN A 378 4.04 2.83 -9.82
C GLN A 378 4.84 3.66 -10.83
N VAL A 379 5.45 3.01 -11.83
CA VAL A 379 6.14 3.71 -12.92
C VAL A 379 5.19 4.62 -13.69
N PHE A 380 3.99 4.13 -14.02
CA PHE A 380 2.99 4.91 -14.72
C PHE A 380 2.51 6.10 -13.90
N GLY A 381 2.21 5.91 -12.61
CA GLY A 381 1.77 7.00 -11.73
C GLY A 381 2.85 8.07 -11.52
N GLU A 382 4.11 7.68 -11.28
CA GLU A 382 5.23 8.64 -11.24
C GLU A 382 5.39 9.40 -12.55
N PHE A 383 5.39 8.67 -13.66
CA PHE A 383 5.53 9.26 -14.99
C PHE A 383 4.40 10.27 -15.26
N TYR A 384 3.16 9.85 -15.02
CA TYR A 384 1.97 10.67 -15.22
C TYR A 384 1.99 11.93 -14.35
N ARG A 385 2.29 11.79 -13.05
CA ARG A 385 2.43 12.93 -12.13
C ARG A 385 3.47 13.93 -12.62
N LYS A 386 4.63 13.45 -13.10
CA LYS A 386 5.67 14.32 -13.66
C LYS A 386 5.21 15.02 -14.94
N MET A 387 4.48 14.34 -15.82
CA MET A 387 3.94 14.94 -17.04
C MET A 387 2.88 16.02 -16.73
N GLN A 388 2.01 15.80 -15.74
CA GLN A 388 1.00 16.79 -15.32
C GLN A 388 1.63 18.09 -14.79
N ASN A 389 2.84 18.03 -14.24
CA ASN A 389 3.57 19.19 -13.74
C ASN A 389 4.38 19.93 -14.83
N VAL A 390 4.38 19.44 -16.07
CA VAL A 390 5.05 20.13 -17.18
C VAL A 390 4.19 21.31 -17.64
N ASP A 391 4.74 22.52 -17.57
CA ASP A 391 4.12 23.69 -18.20
C ASP A 391 4.19 23.57 -19.73
N TYR A 392 3.10 23.10 -20.32
CA TYR A 392 2.98 22.88 -21.75
C TYR A 392 3.06 24.16 -22.58
N GLN A 393 2.56 25.29 -22.07
CA GLN A 393 2.62 26.58 -22.76
C GLN A 393 4.07 27.07 -22.85
N LYS A 394 4.78 27.05 -21.73
CA LYS A 394 6.21 27.37 -21.68
C LYS A 394 7.01 26.44 -22.59
N ARG A 395 6.66 25.16 -22.60
CA ARG A 395 7.30 24.15 -23.45
C ARG A 395 7.16 24.45 -24.95
N LEU A 396 5.93 24.72 -25.39
CA LEU A 396 5.64 25.07 -26.77
C LEU A 396 6.38 26.34 -27.19
N THR A 397 6.40 27.34 -26.31
CA THR A 397 7.10 28.62 -26.51
C THR A 397 8.59 28.38 -26.79
N THR A 398 9.25 27.55 -25.97
CA THR A 398 10.65 27.13 -26.15
C THR A 398 10.88 26.42 -27.49
N VAL A 399 9.99 25.49 -27.88
CA VAL A 399 10.15 24.71 -29.12
C VAL A 399 9.90 25.56 -30.37
N LEU A 400 8.94 26.46 -30.31
CA LEU A 400 8.58 27.35 -31.41
C LEU A 400 9.54 28.55 -31.53
N GLY A 401 10.49 28.70 -30.60
CA GLY A 401 11.41 29.84 -30.56
C GLY A 401 10.68 31.18 -30.34
N LEU A 402 9.49 31.13 -29.76
CA LEU A 402 8.72 32.32 -29.41
C LEU A 402 9.36 32.90 -28.14
N VAL A 403 9.83 34.14 -28.21
CA VAL A 403 10.34 34.84 -27.02
C VAL A 403 9.11 35.18 -26.15
N GLU A 404 9.17 34.87 -24.84
CA GLU A 404 8.18 35.36 -23.88
C GLU A 404 8.14 36.90 -23.98
N LEU A 405 7.01 37.45 -24.44
CA LEU A 405 6.76 38.89 -24.58
C LEU A 405 6.35 39.51 -23.24
#